data_AF-A0A3N0YJ22-F1
#
_entry.id   AF-A0A3N0YJ22-F1
#
_cell.length_a   1.000
_cell.length_b   1.000
_cell.length_c   1.000
_cell.angle_alpha   90.00
_cell.angle_beta   90.00
_cell.angle_gamma   90.00
#
_symmetry.space_group_name_H-M   'P 1'
#
loop_
_entity.id
_entity.type
_entity.pdbx_description
1 polymer ?
#
loop_
_entity_poly.entity_id
_entity_poly.type
_entity_poly.pdbx_seq_one_letter_code
_entity_poly.pdbx_strand_id
1 'polypeptide(L)'
;MDKTINTAQDIKCESISSQCRILSDEGIRGYYKAGYRNLVSEYSRMGILDQKQRERLDEWVTRDLHEDTNTVEYGQLLQGLQ
;
A
#
# COMPACT_ATOMS: atom_id res chain seq x y z
N MET A 1 35.16 -8.14 26.17
CA MET A 1 34.33 -9.18 25.55
C MET A 1 33.06 -8.54 25.02
N ASP A 2 32.54 -9.16 23.97
CA ASP A 2 31.81 -8.61 22.84
C ASP A 2 30.47 -7.91 23.04
N LYS A 3 30.14 -7.17 21.97
CA LYS A 3 28.89 -6.48 21.64
C LYS A 3 27.68 -7.42 21.68
N THR A 4 26.57 -6.93 22.20
CA THR A 4 25.25 -7.26 21.64
C THR A 4 24.39 -6.00 21.63
N ILE A 5 24.25 -5.43 20.44
CA ILE A 5 23.25 -4.43 20.08
C ILE A 5 21.92 -5.18 20.03
N ASN A 6 20.91 -4.75 20.79
CA ASN A 6 19.53 -5.13 20.49
C ASN A 6 18.71 -3.85 20.37
N THR A 7 18.47 -3.50 19.11
CA THR A 7 17.91 -2.26 18.58
C THR A 7 16.41 -2.21 18.89
N ALA A 8 16.05 -1.79 20.10
CA ALA A 8 14.80 -1.09 20.34
C ALA A 8 15.14 0.41 20.35
N GLN A 9 15.55 0.92 19.20
CA GLN A 9 15.92 2.32 19.09
C GLN A 9 14.63 3.12 18.91
N ASP A 10 14.12 3.55 20.05
CA ASP A 10 13.18 4.62 20.25
C ASP A 10 13.27 5.65 19.13
N ILE A 11 12.27 5.65 18.24
CA ILE A 11 12.00 6.82 17.40
C ILE A 11 11.39 7.84 18.34
N LYS A 12 12.27 8.55 19.05
CA LYS A 12 11.94 9.73 19.85
C LYS A 12 11.51 10.84 18.89
N CYS A 13 10.24 10.81 18.48
CA CYS A 13 9.61 11.85 17.66
C CYS A 13 9.25 13.06 18.55
N GLU A 14 10.24 13.61 19.25
CA GLU A 14 10.08 14.79 20.10
C GLU A 14 10.35 16.07 19.28
N SER A 15 9.54 16.35 18.24
CA SER A 15 9.42 17.74 17.72
C SER A 15 8.32 17.99 16.68
N ILE A 16 7.31 17.13 16.55
CA ILE A 16 6.16 17.41 15.67
C ILE A 16 4.86 17.28 16.48
N SER A 17 4.78 18.06 17.56
CA SER A 17 3.62 18.13 18.47
C SER A 17 2.48 19.00 17.90
N SER A 18 2.16 18.86 16.62
CA SER A 18 0.96 19.49 16.05
C SER A 18 0.45 18.68 14.87
N GLN A 19 -0.33 17.64 15.20
CA GLN A 19 -1.31 17.00 14.31
C GLN A 19 -0.80 16.08 13.20
N CYS A 20 0.20 15.25 13.47
CA CYS A 20 0.30 13.99 12.73
C CYS A 20 -0.83 13.08 13.24
N ARG A 21 -2.06 13.24 12.73
CA ARG A 21 -3.13 12.27 12.96
C ARG A 21 -2.68 10.97 12.32
N ILE A 22 -2.12 10.08 13.13
CA ILE A 22 -1.90 8.69 12.72
C ILE A 22 -3.28 8.17 12.31
N LEU A 23 -3.46 7.92 11.02
CA LEU A 23 -4.69 7.33 10.51
C LEU A 23 -4.84 5.94 11.14
N SER A 24 -6.05 5.58 11.55
CA SER A 24 -6.34 4.19 11.90
C SER A 24 -6.09 3.29 10.70
N ASP A 25 -5.90 1.99 10.91
CA ASP A 25 -5.71 1.04 9.81
C ASP A 25 -6.84 1.13 8.77
N GLU A 26 -8.08 1.35 9.22
CA GLU A 26 -9.23 1.60 8.34
C GLU A 26 -9.08 2.92 7.56
N GLY A 27 -8.60 3.98 8.21
CA GLY A 27 -8.31 5.25 7.56
C GLY A 27 -7.20 5.13 6.51
N ILE A 28 -6.18 4.31 6.79
CA ILE A 28 -5.08 4.00 5.86
C ILE A 28 -5.62 3.24 4.65
N ARG A 29 -6.40 2.17 4.86
CA ARG A 29 -7.03 1.41 3.78
C ARG A 29 -7.95 2.29 2.92
N GLY A 30 -8.77 3.12 3.55
CA GLY A 30 -9.64 4.07 2.86
C GLY A 30 -8.87 5.06 1.99
N TYR A 31 -7.75 5.59 2.51
CA TYR A 31 -6.87 6.48 1.77
C TYR A 31 -6.28 5.81 0.51
N TYR A 32 -5.76 4.57 0.65
CA TYR A 32 -5.22 3.82 -0.49
C TYR A 32 -6.29 3.49 -1.52
N LYS A 33 -7.48 3.04 -1.10
CA LYS A 33 -8.62 2.78 -2.01
C LYS A 33 -9.00 4.01 -2.83
N ALA A 34 -9.02 5.19 -2.19
CA ALA A 34 -9.30 6.44 -2.90
C ALA A 34 -8.22 6.77 -3.94
N GLY A 35 -6.94 6.61 -3.57
CA GLY A 35 -5.82 6.80 -4.49
C GLY A 35 -5.88 5.87 -5.71
N TYR A 36 -6.14 4.59 -5.49
CA TYR A 36 -6.28 3.61 -6.58
C TYR A 36 -7.42 3.96 -7.53
N ARG A 37 -8.60 4.31 -7.01
CA ARG A 37 -9.76 4.70 -7.83
C ARG A 37 -9.47 5.92 -8.71
N ASN A 38 -8.74 6.89 -8.17
CA ASN A 38 -8.31 8.06 -8.94
C ASN A 38 -7.38 7.68 -10.09
N LEU A 39 -6.36 6.84 -9.83
CA LEU A 39 -5.43 6.40 -10.87
C LEU A 39 -6.11 5.59 -11.97
N VAL A 40 -6.98 4.64 -11.60
CA VAL A 40 -7.73 3.81 -12.55
C VAL A 40 -8.63 4.68 -13.44
N SER A 41 -9.29 5.69 -12.85
CA SER A 41 -10.13 6.63 -13.59
C SER A 41 -9.31 7.47 -14.58
N GLU A 42 -8.18 8.02 -14.14
CA GLU A 42 -7.32 8.85 -15.00
C GLU A 42 -6.70 8.04 -16.14
N TYR A 43 -6.20 6.83 -15.87
CA TYR A 43 -5.62 6.00 -16.93
C TYR A 43 -6.67 5.46 -17.91
N SER A 44 -7.90 5.23 -17.46
CA SER A 44 -9.01 4.94 -18.38
C SER A 44 -9.33 6.16 -19.24
N ARG A 45 -9.37 7.37 -18.66
CA ARG A 45 -9.58 8.63 -19.40
C ARG A 45 -8.49 8.91 -20.43
N MET A 46 -7.25 8.53 -20.13
CA MET A 46 -6.10 8.64 -21.05
C MET A 46 -6.09 7.56 -22.14
N GLY A 47 -7.00 6.58 -22.10
CA GLY A 47 -7.02 5.46 -23.03
C GLY A 47 -5.90 4.43 -22.82
N ILE A 48 -5.20 4.49 -21.68
CA ILE A 48 -4.17 3.53 -21.29
C ILE A 48 -4.81 2.22 -20.85
N LEU A 49 -5.96 2.31 -20.16
CA LEU A 49 -6.75 1.16 -19.72
C LEU A 49 -8.01 1.02 -20.56
N ASP A 50 -8.24 -0.18 -21.08
CA ASP A 50 -9.53 -0.55 -21.64
C ASP A 50 -10.58 -0.80 -20.53
N GLN A 51 -11.85 -0.92 -20.93
CA GLN A 51 -12.97 -1.12 -20.00
C GLN A 51 -12.80 -2.37 -19.13
N LYS A 52 -12.28 -3.47 -19.71
CA LYS A 52 -12.11 -4.74 -19.01
C LYS A 52 -10.97 -4.65 -17.99
N GLN A 53 -9.88 -3.96 -18.33
CA GLN A 53 -8.78 -3.69 -17.42
C GLN A 53 -9.23 -2.79 -16.27
N ARG A 54 -10.06 -1.78 -16.55
CA ARG A 54 -10.65 -0.91 -15.52
C ARG A 54 -11.49 -1.71 -14.52
N GLU A 55 -12.41 -2.54 -15.02
CA GLU A 55 -13.30 -3.37 -14.18
C GLU A 55 -12.51 -4.35 -13.30
N ARG A 56 -11.49 -5.01 -13.86
CA ARG A 56 -10.61 -5.91 -13.10
C ARG A 56 -9.86 -5.18 -11.99
N LEU A 57 -9.35 -3.99 -12.25
CA LEU A 57 -8.63 -3.19 -11.25
C LEU A 57 -9.57 -2.66 -10.15
N ASP A 58 -10.79 -2.27 -10.50
CA ASP A 58 -11.80 -1.85 -9.53
C ASP A 58 -12.22 -3.00 -8.60
N GLU A 59 -12.38 -4.21 -9.15
CA GLU A 59 -12.64 -5.42 -8.37
C GLU A 59 -11.45 -5.75 -7.44
N TRP A 60 -10.22 -5.65 -7.95
CA TRP A 60 -9.00 -5.91 -7.20
C TRP A 60 -8.86 -4.98 -5.98
N VAL A 61 -9.20 -3.71 -6.13
CA VAL A 61 -9.20 -2.71 -5.04
C VAL A 61 -10.36 -2.94 -4.08
N THR A 62 -11.55 -3.26 -4.59
CA THR A 62 -12.75 -3.45 -3.77
C THR A 62 -12.65 -4.67 -2.86
N ARG A 63 -12.00 -5.74 -3.33
CA ARG A 63 -11.81 -7.00 -2.61
C ARG A 63 -10.55 -7.04 -1.73
N ASP A 64 -9.85 -5.92 -1.59
CA ASP A 64 -8.60 -5.83 -0.81
C ASP A 64 -7.51 -6.82 -1.26
N LEU A 65 -7.53 -7.22 -2.54
CA LEU A 65 -6.56 -8.19 -3.09
C LEU A 65 -5.14 -7.62 -3.21
N HIS A 66 -4.96 -6.32 -3.03
CA HIS A 66 -3.66 -5.67 -2.91
C HIS A 66 -2.95 -5.99 -1.58
N GLU A 67 -3.69 -6.46 -0.58
CA GLU A 67 -3.15 -6.97 0.70
C GLU A 67 -2.96 -8.50 0.66
N ASP A 68 -3.37 -9.17 -0.42
CA ASP A 68 -3.29 -10.62 -0.53
C ASP A 68 -1.87 -11.09 -0.87
N THR A 69 -1.18 -11.53 0.17
CA THR A 69 0.17 -12.10 0.09
C THR A 69 0.19 -13.51 -0.51
N ASN A 70 -0.97 -14.10 -0.85
CA ASN A 70 -1.07 -15.40 -1.52
C ASN A 70 -1.22 -15.27 -3.05
N THR A 71 -1.09 -14.06 -3.60
CA THR A 71 -1.10 -13.86 -5.05
C THR A 71 0.19 -14.38 -5.70
N VAL A 72 0.08 -14.87 -6.94
CA VAL A 72 1.23 -15.36 -7.71
C VAL A 72 2.23 -14.23 -7.96
N GLU A 73 1.72 -13.03 -8.22
CA GLU A 73 2.49 -11.80 -8.44
C GLU A 73 3.30 -11.41 -7.19
N TYR A 74 2.72 -11.52 -5.99
CA TYR A 74 3.46 -11.29 -4.74
C TYR A 74 4.56 -12.31 -4.52
N GLY A 75 4.30 -13.59 -4.82
CA GLY A 75 5.31 -14.65 -4.79
C GLY A 75 6.47 -14.41 -5.74
N GLN A 76 6.20 -13.90 -6.95
CA GLN A 76 7.24 -13.55 -7.93
C GLN A 76 8.10 -12.37 -7.48
N LEU A 77 7.51 -11.35 -6.85
CA LEU A 77 8.25 -10.22 -6.28
C LEU A 77 9.19 -10.66 -5.16
N LEU A 78 8.74 -11.55 -4.27
CA LEU A 78 9.57 -12.09 -3.20
C LEU A 78 10.79 -12.87 -3.72
N GLN A 79 10.63 -13.65 -4.80
CA GLN A 79 11.74 -14.37 -5.42
C GLN A 79 12.78 -13.43 -6.03
N GLY A 80 12.38 -12.25 -6.51
CA GLY A 80 13.31 -11.24 -7.05
C GLY A 80 14.09 -10.45 -6.00
N LEU A 81 13.77 -10.62 -4.71
CA LEU A 81 14.42 -9.93 -3.59
C LEU A 81 15.43 -10.81 -2.82
N GLN A 82 15.52 -12.10 -3.15
CA GLN A 82 16.49 -13.06 -2.60
C GLN A 82 17.73 -13.18 -3.48
#